data_AF-A0A9E6ZZN1-F1
#
_entry.id   AF-A0A9E6ZZN1-F1
#
_cell.length_a   1.000
_cell.length_b   1.000
_cell.length_c   1.000
_cell.angle_alpha   90.00
_cell.angle_beta   90.00
_cell.angle_gamma   90.00
#
_symmetry.space_group_name_H-M   'P 1'
#
loop_
_entity.id
_entity.type
_entity.pdbx_description
1 polymer ?
#
loop_
_entity_poly.entity_id
_entity_poly.type
_entity_poly.pdbx_seq_one_letter_code
_entity_poly.pdbx_strand_id
1 'polypeptide(L)'
;MADNQLARWMGGSPFWVLMRLVLLSVVVGVILAALGLDPLNILASLESLVRHLFNFSFEAIERLWRYFILGAVIVVPLWLILRIANRGR
;
A
#
# COMPACT_ATOMS: atom_id res chain seq x y z
N MET A 1 21.18 -33.24 15.69
CA MET A 1 19.82 -33.30 16.27
C MET A 1 18.99 -32.05 15.96
N ALA A 2 19.18 -31.38 14.81
CA ALA A 2 18.43 -30.20 14.40
C ALA A 2 17.47 -30.48 13.20
N ASP A 3 17.70 -31.54 12.42
CA ASP A 3 16.91 -31.83 11.22
C ASP A 3 15.46 -32.27 11.52
N ASN A 4 15.21 -32.92 12.66
CA ASN A 4 13.89 -33.43 13.01
C ASN A 4 12.90 -32.34 13.49
N GLN A 5 13.37 -31.12 13.78
CA GLN A 5 12.50 -29.99 14.17
C GLN A 5 11.98 -29.24 12.94
N LEU A 6 12.83 -29.05 11.92
CA LEU A 6 12.44 -28.43 10.64
C LEU A 6 11.46 -29.33 9.86
N ALA A 7 11.67 -30.65 9.87
CA ALA A 7 10.76 -31.60 9.23
C ALA A 7 9.37 -31.69 9.89
N ARG A 8 9.26 -31.37 11.19
CA ARG A 8 7.97 -31.34 11.92
C ARG A 8 7.26 -29.97 11.85
N TRP A 9 8.02 -28.88 11.68
CA TRP A 9 7.47 -27.55 11.41
C TRP A 9 7.00 -27.39 9.95
N MET A 10 7.65 -28.06 9.00
CA MET A 10 7.14 -28.28 7.64
C MET A 10 6.14 -29.45 7.62
N GLY A 11 5.21 -29.47 8.58
CA GLY A 11 4.13 -30.43 8.72
C GLY A 11 3.13 -30.36 7.56
N GLY A 12 3.57 -30.83 6.39
CA GLY A 12 2.91 -30.66 5.11
C GLY A 12 3.80 -29.81 4.22
N SER A 13 4.19 -30.34 3.06
CA SER A 13 5.17 -29.69 2.19
C SER A 13 4.75 -28.24 1.93
N PRO A 14 5.63 -27.24 2.12
CA PRO A 14 5.39 -25.88 1.64
C PRO A 14 4.98 -25.88 0.16
N PHE A 15 5.49 -26.87 -0.57
CA PHE A 15 5.09 -27.24 -1.91
C PHE A 15 3.58 -27.51 -2.08
N TRP A 16 2.94 -28.21 -1.13
CA TRP A 16 1.49 -28.43 -1.12
C TRP A 16 0.70 -27.14 -0.94
N VAL A 17 1.18 -26.21 -0.10
CA VAL A 17 0.54 -24.89 0.08
C VAL A 17 0.67 -24.05 -1.18
N LEU A 18 1.86 -24.03 -1.79
CA LEU A 18 2.12 -23.29 -3.03
C LEU A 18 1.28 -23.84 -4.19
N MET A 19 1.20 -25.18 -4.30
CA MET A 19 0.33 -25.86 -5.26
C MET A 19 -1.14 -25.51 -5.04
N ARG A 20 -1.61 -25.49 -3.77
CA ARG A 20 -2.97 -25.08 -3.40
C ARG A 20 -3.25 -23.62 -3.75
N LEU A 21 -2.29 -22.72 -3.51
CA LEU A 21 -2.41 -21.29 -3.83
C LEU A 21 -2.51 -21.07 -5.34
N VAL A 22 -1.68 -21.75 -6.13
CA VAL A 22 -1.74 -21.71 -7.60
C VAL A 22 -3.07 -22.26 -8.09
N LEU A 23 -3.51 -23.41 -7.60
CA LEU A 23 -4.81 -23.99 -7.93
C LEU A 23 -5.98 -23.06 -7.55
N LEU A 24 -5.97 -22.51 -6.34
CA LEU A 24 -6.99 -21.57 -5.88
C LEU A 24 -6.99 -20.29 -6.73
N SER A 25 -5.84 -19.77 -7.11
CA SER A 25 -5.73 -18.60 -8.00
C SER A 25 -6.33 -18.88 -9.37
N VAL A 26 -6.09 -20.07 -9.95
CA VAL A 26 -6.68 -20.50 -11.22
C VAL A 26 -8.20 -20.66 -11.08
N VAL A 27 -8.67 -21.33 -10.03
CA VAL A 27 -10.11 -21.54 -9.79
C VAL A 27 -10.83 -20.20 -9.60
N VAL A 28 -10.27 -19.30 -8.78
CA VAL A 28 -10.83 -17.95 -8.58
C VAL A 28 -10.82 -17.15 -9.90
N GLY A 29 -9.76 -17.28 -10.71
CA GLY A 29 -9.70 -16.69 -12.05
C GLY A 29 -10.78 -17.19 -12.99
N VAL A 30 -11.04 -18.51 -13.00
CA VAL A 30 -12.13 -19.12 -13.79
C VAL A 30 -13.50 -18.71 -13.28
N ILE A 31 -13.70 -18.62 -11.96
CA ILE A 31 -14.96 -18.14 -11.36
C ILE A 31 -15.22 -16.68 -11.76
N LEU A 32 -14.21 -15.81 -11.71
CA LEU A 32 -14.32 -14.42 -12.18
C LEU A 32 -14.69 -14.35 -13.66
N ALA A 33 -14.00 -15.13 -14.51
CA ALA A 33 -14.29 -15.20 -15.94
C ALA A 33 -15.71 -15.74 -16.22
N ALA A 34 -16.15 -16.75 -15.46
CA ALA A 34 -17.49 -17.33 -15.57
C ALA A 34 -18.60 -16.37 -15.10
N LEU A 35 -18.29 -15.46 -14.17
CA LEU A 35 -19.19 -14.38 -13.75
C LEU A 35 -19.21 -13.19 -14.75
N GLY A 36 -18.47 -13.28 -15.86
CA GLY A 36 -18.38 -12.23 -16.88
C GLY A 36 -17.48 -11.05 -16.48
N LEU A 37 -16.69 -11.21 -15.41
CA LEU A 37 -15.70 -10.24 -14.97
C LEU A 37 -14.36 -10.61 -15.62
N ASP A 38 -14.15 -10.13 -16.84
CA ASP A 38 -12.89 -10.33 -17.57
C ASP A 38 -11.69 -9.79 -16.74
N PRO A 39 -10.78 -10.65 -16.27
CA PRO A 39 -9.66 -10.25 -15.41
C PRO A 39 -8.71 -9.25 -16.08
N LEU A 40 -8.61 -9.31 -17.42
CA LEU A 40 -7.84 -8.35 -18.22
C LEU A 40 -8.45 -6.94 -18.16
N ASN A 41 -9.78 -6.83 -18.08
CA ASN A 41 -10.47 -5.56 -18.07
C ASN A 41 -10.40 -4.89 -16.68
N ILE A 42 -10.36 -5.68 -15.60
CA ILE A 42 -10.14 -5.17 -14.23
C ILE A 42 -8.72 -4.63 -14.07
N LEU A 43 -7.70 -5.34 -14.56
CA LEU A 43 -6.32 -4.85 -14.50
C LEU A 43 -6.13 -3.59 -15.35
N ALA A 44 -6.69 -3.55 -16.56
CA ALA A 44 -6.64 -2.37 -17.41
C ALA A 44 -7.41 -1.18 -16.81
N SER A 45 -8.55 -1.42 -16.16
CA SER A 45 -9.30 -0.40 -15.44
C SER A 45 -8.52 0.12 -14.24
N LEU A 46 -7.89 -0.75 -13.45
CA LEU A 46 -7.04 -0.34 -12.32
C LEU A 46 -5.83 0.45 -12.79
N GLU A 47 -5.17 0.04 -13.87
CA GLU A 47 -4.04 0.76 -14.47
C GLU A 47 -4.48 2.13 -15.01
N SER A 48 -5.64 2.21 -15.66
CA SER A 48 -6.24 3.48 -16.11
C SER A 48 -6.60 4.39 -14.92
N LEU A 49 -7.18 3.84 -13.85
CA LEU A 49 -7.49 4.59 -12.63
C LEU A 49 -6.22 5.06 -11.93
N VAL A 50 -5.18 4.23 -11.85
CA VAL A 50 -3.88 4.61 -11.29
C VAL A 50 -3.23 5.70 -12.14
N ARG A 51 -3.24 5.60 -13.48
CA ARG A 51 -2.69 6.64 -14.37
C ARG A 51 -3.43 7.97 -14.24
N HIS A 52 -4.76 7.95 -14.21
CA HIS A 52 -5.56 9.16 -14.00
C HIS A 52 -5.35 9.73 -12.60
N LEU A 53 -5.30 8.88 -11.57
CA LEU A 53 -5.05 9.30 -10.19
C LEU A 53 -3.65 9.90 -10.03
N PHE A 54 -2.63 9.35 -10.69
CA PHE A 54 -1.26 9.86 -10.62
C PHE A 54 -1.13 11.26 -11.26
N ASN A 55 -1.80 11.49 -12.40
CA ASN A 55 -1.82 12.80 -13.05
C ASN A 55 -2.60 13.84 -12.21
N PHE A 56 -3.73 13.45 -11.61
CA PHE A 56 -4.49 14.32 -10.69
C PHE A 56 -3.76 14.56 -9.35
N SER A 57 -2.94 13.61 -8.91
CA SER A 57 -2.23 13.69 -7.64
C SER A 57 -1.22 14.82 -7.65
N PHE A 58 -0.51 15.07 -8.76
CA PHE A 58 0.48 16.14 -8.82
C PHE A 58 -0.12 17.54 -8.58
N GLU A 59 -1.30 17.82 -9.13
CA GLU A 59 -1.96 19.12 -8.96
C GLU A 59 -2.58 19.28 -7.56
N ALA A 60 -3.14 18.20 -7.00
CA ALA A 60 -3.63 18.18 -5.62
C ALA A 60 -2.48 18.30 -4.60
N ILE A 61 -1.35 17.64 -4.85
CA ILE A 61 -0.16 17.71 -3.99
C ILE A 61 0.39 19.13 -3.96
N GLU A 62 0.43 19.84 -5.10
CA GLU A 62 0.95 21.21 -5.16
C GLU A 62 0.12 22.17 -4.29
N ARG A 63 -1.20 22.07 -4.36
CA ARG A 63 -2.11 22.86 -3.50
C ARG A 63 -1.91 22.51 -2.03
N LEU A 64 -1.82 21.21 -1.71
CA LEU A 64 -1.59 20.73 -0.35
C LEU A 64 -0.26 21.26 0.21
N TRP A 65 0.80 21.25 -0.61
CA TRP A 65 2.11 21.78 -0.26
C TRP A 65 2.02 23.29 -0.01
N ARG A 66 1.35 24.07 -0.86
CA ARG A 66 1.17 25.51 -0.64
C ARG A 66 0.46 25.82 0.70
N TYR A 67 -0.57 25.06 1.06
CA TYR A 67 -1.23 25.19 2.36
C TYR A 67 -0.34 24.76 3.53
N PHE A 68 0.46 23.70 3.36
CA PHE A 68 1.42 23.25 4.37
C PHE A 68 2.52 24.31 4.62
N ILE A 69 3.06 24.95 3.58
CA ILE A 69 4.01 26.07 3.74
C ILE A 69 3.36 27.24 4.46
N LEU A 70 2.13 27.62 4.11
CA LEU A 70 1.39 28.69 4.79
C LEU A 70 1.21 28.40 6.28
N GLY A 71 0.84 27.16 6.63
CA GLY A 71 0.77 26.72 8.02
C GLY A 71 2.13 26.75 8.71
N ALA A 72 3.17 26.24 8.05
CA ALA A 72 4.53 26.22 8.57
C ALA A 72 5.07 27.63 8.85
N VAL A 73 4.77 28.60 7.99
CA VAL A 73 5.14 30.02 8.19
C VAL A 73 4.59 30.57 9.50
N ILE A 74 3.43 30.10 9.97
CA ILE A 74 2.86 30.55 11.24
C ILE A 74 3.35 29.70 12.41
N VAL A 75 3.37 28.37 12.26
CA VAL A 75 3.70 27.45 13.36
C VAL A 75 5.18 27.52 13.74
N VAL A 76 6.09 27.66 12.77
CA VAL A 76 7.54 27.71 13.03
C VAL A 76 7.94 28.88 13.95
N PRO A 77 7.56 30.14 13.66
CA PRO A 77 7.87 31.26 14.56
C PRO A 77 7.16 31.15 15.90
N LEU A 78 5.91 30.68 15.94
CA LEU A 78 5.19 30.47 17.20
C LEU A 78 5.94 29.46 18.09
N TRP A 79 6.37 28.34 17.49
CA TRP A 79 7.16 27.31 18.16
C TRP A 79 8.49 27.86 18.65
N LEU A 80 9.19 28.67 17.84
CA LEU A 80 10.47 29.27 18.21
C LEU A 80 10.33 30.21 19.43
N ILE A 81 9.30 31.06 19.44
CA ILE A 81 9.03 31.99 20.55
C ILE A 81 8.74 31.19 21.84
N LEU A 82 7.85 30.21 21.76
CA LEU A 82 7.51 29.35 22.91
C LEU A 82 8.74 28.56 23.41
N ARG A 83 9.56 28.07 22.48
CA ARG A 83 10.80 27.32 22.78
C ARG A 83 11.82 28.18 23.51
N ILE A 84 12.02 29.42 23.09
CA ILE A 84 12.96 30.34 23.74
C ILE A 84 12.40 30.82 25.08
N ALA A 85 11.11 31.14 25.15
CA ALA A 85 10.45 31.53 26.40
C ALA A 85 10.50 30.43 27.47
N ASN A 86 10.36 29.16 27.09
CA ASN A 86 10.49 28.03 28.02
C ASN A 86 11.93 27.70 28.44
N ARG A 87 12.96 28.18 27.72
CA ARG A 87 14.37 27.99 28.13
C ARG A 87 14.86 29.05 29.13
N GLY A 88 14.11 30.13 29.33
CA GLY A 88 14.45 31.22 30.25
C GLY A 88 13.91 31.07 31.67
N ARG A 89 13.35 29.91 32.02
CA ARG A 89 12.90 29.52 33.37
C ARG A 89 13.60 28.23 33.77
#